data_AF-A0AB37QU94-F1
#
_entry.id   AF-A0AB37QU94-F1
#
_cell.length_a   1.000
_cell.length_b   1.000
_cell.length_c   1.000
_cell.angle_alpha   90.00
_cell.angle_beta   90.00
_cell.angle_gamma   90.00
#
_symmetry.space_group_name_H-M   'P 1'
#
loop_
_entity.id
_entity.type
_entity.pdbx_description
1 polymer ?
#
loop_
_entity_poly.entity_id
_entity_poly.type
_entity_poly.pdbx_seq_one_letter_code
_entity_poly.pdbx_strand_id
1 'polypeptide(L)'
;RSASMAAGVLSRQLQGEPVDWESEFAIPLKRGIDTFRAYVEGWYDGTFQSVIFYPGSAPDIRRMISSILAGYAWDERNPFVSEPKRRLRTLSEICADSGS
;
A
#
# COMPACT_ATOMS: atom_id res chain seq x y z
N ARG A 1 12.31 -3.78 -4.06
CA ARG A 1 12.38 -2.40 -3.49
C ARG A 1 13.30 -2.32 -2.26
N SER A 2 13.18 -3.22 -1.28
CA SER A 2 14.07 -3.31 -0.09
C SER A 2 15.57 -3.17 -0.40
N ALA A 3 16.09 -3.95 -1.35
CA ALA A 3 17.51 -3.90 -1.73
C ALA A 3 17.94 -2.52 -2.26
N SER A 4 17.11 -1.89 -3.09
CA SER A 4 17.42 -0.56 -3.65
C SER A 4 17.41 0.54 -2.59
N MET A 5 16.52 0.46 -1.59
CA MET A 5 16.50 1.40 -0.47
C MET A 5 17.73 1.21 0.43
N ALA A 6 18.05 -0.04 0.80
CA ALA A 6 19.23 -0.35 1.60
C ALA A 6 20.53 0.06 0.90
N ALA A 7 20.64 -0.17 -0.40
CA ALA A 7 21.81 0.20 -1.18
C ALA A 7 22.05 1.71 -1.18
N GLY A 8 21.00 2.52 -1.24
CA GLY A 8 21.10 3.98 -1.16
C GLY A 8 21.65 4.46 0.18
N VAL A 9 21.09 3.97 1.28
CA VAL A 9 21.55 4.32 2.65
C VAL A 9 22.97 3.82 2.90
N LEU A 10 23.27 2.58 2.49
CA LEU A 10 24.60 1.99 2.62
C LEU A 10 25.65 2.78 1.84
N SER A 11 25.34 3.21 0.61
CA SER A 11 26.26 4.01 -0.20
C SER A 11 26.67 5.31 0.50
N ARG A 12 25.71 6.01 1.13
CA ARG A 12 25.97 7.25 1.88
C ARG A 12 26.79 7.00 3.13
N GLN A 13 26.49 5.94 3.86
CA GLN A 13 27.29 5.52 5.02
C GLN A 13 28.75 5.24 4.63
N LEU A 14 28.98 4.53 3.52
CA LEU A 14 30.33 4.23 3.02
C LEU A 14 31.10 5.49 2.58
N GLN A 15 30.40 6.58 2.28
CA GLN A 15 30.98 7.89 1.98
C GLN A 15 31.26 8.73 3.23
N GLY A 16 30.98 8.19 4.43
CA GLY A 16 31.21 8.86 5.71
C GLY A 16 30.09 9.84 6.11
N GLU A 17 28.95 9.81 5.41
CA GLU A 17 27.80 10.62 5.80
C GLU A 17 27.14 10.07 7.08
N PRO A 18 26.61 10.94 7.96
CA PRO A 18 25.72 10.50 9.01
C PRO A 18 24.43 9.96 8.39
N VAL A 19 24.10 8.71 8.69
CA VAL A 19 22.86 8.06 8.25
C VAL A 19 22.06 7.57 9.45
N ASP A 20 20.74 7.68 9.36
CA ASP A 20 19.80 7.11 10.30
C ASP A 20 19.05 5.94 9.65
N TRP A 21 19.51 4.72 9.89
CA TRP A 21 18.90 3.51 9.34
C TRP A 21 17.44 3.31 9.76
N GLU A 22 17.02 3.84 10.91
CA GLU A 22 15.65 3.71 11.37
C GLU A 22 14.71 4.57 10.50
N SER A 23 15.00 5.87 10.39
CA SER A 23 14.15 6.79 9.64
C SER A 23 14.32 6.68 8.12
N GLU A 24 15.50 6.30 7.63
CA GLU A 24 15.81 6.28 6.20
C GLU A 24 15.57 4.92 5.53
N PHE A 25 15.53 3.83 6.30
CA PHE A 25 15.31 2.48 5.76
C PHE A 25 14.20 1.70 6.47
N ALA A 26 14.29 1.51 7.78
CA ALA A 26 13.38 0.61 8.50
C ALA A 26 11.93 1.12 8.47
N ILE A 27 11.70 2.38 8.84
CA ILE A 27 10.37 3.00 8.82
C ILE A 27 9.78 3.01 7.40
N PRO A 28 10.48 3.50 6.35
CA PRO A 28 9.95 3.48 4.98
C PRO A 28 9.69 2.06 4.44
N LEU A 29 10.57 1.09 4.75
CA LEU A 29 10.38 -0.28 4.33
C LEU A 29 9.12 -0.87 4.97
N LYS A 30 8.98 -0.69 6.29
CA LYS A 30 7.83 -1.17 7.07
C LYS A 30 6.52 -0.59 6.55
N ARG A 31 6.47 0.70 6.19
CA ARG A 31 5.25 1.31 5.61
C ARG A 31 4.73 0.57 4.38
N GLY A 32 5.60 0.21 3.44
CA GLY A 32 5.18 -0.54 2.25
C GLY A 32 4.78 -1.98 2.56
N ILE A 33 5.45 -2.63 3.53
CA ILE A 33 5.06 -3.97 4.02
C ILE A 33 3.67 -3.91 4.67
N ASP A 34 3.41 -2.93 5.54
CA ASP A 34 2.13 -2.75 6.22
C ASP A 34 1.01 -2.43 5.22
N THR A 35 1.32 -1.64 4.18
CA THR A 35 0.40 -1.34 3.08
C THR A 35 0.03 -2.62 2.33
N PHE A 36 1.02 -3.39 1.87
CA PHE A 36 0.79 -4.65 1.18
C PHE A 36 0.00 -5.64 2.04
N ARG A 37 0.37 -5.76 3.32
CA ARG A 37 -0.33 -6.60 4.29
C ARG A 37 -1.80 -6.23 4.42
N ALA A 38 -2.14 -4.95 4.49
CA ALA A 38 -3.53 -4.51 4.61
C ALA A 38 -4.42 -5.00 3.45
N TYR A 39 -3.89 -5.07 2.22
CA TYR A 39 -4.64 -5.58 1.07
C TYR A 39 -4.72 -7.11 1.03
N VAL A 40 -3.69 -7.80 1.51
CA VAL A 40 -3.73 -9.25 1.69
C VAL A 40 -4.76 -9.61 2.78
N GLU A 41 -4.73 -8.93 3.92
CA GLU A 41 -5.72 -9.05 5.00
C GLU A 41 -7.13 -8.79 4.46
N GLY A 42 -7.32 -7.69 3.73
CA GLY A 42 -8.59 -7.31 3.12
C GLY A 42 -9.12 -8.32 2.09
N TRP A 43 -8.24 -9.07 1.43
CA TRP A 43 -8.65 -10.15 0.54
C TRP A 43 -9.22 -11.34 1.31
N TYR A 44 -8.60 -11.68 2.45
CA TYR A 44 -9.02 -12.81 3.29
C TYR A 44 -10.26 -12.50 4.13
N ASP A 45 -10.44 -11.25 4.58
CA ASP A 45 -11.62 -10.83 5.35
C ASP A 45 -12.83 -10.47 4.47
N GLY A 46 -12.66 -10.46 3.15
CA GLY A 46 -13.71 -10.19 2.16
C GLY A 46 -13.95 -8.72 1.86
N THR A 47 -13.36 -7.77 2.60
CA THR A 47 -13.55 -6.32 2.39
C THR A 47 -13.00 -5.85 1.04
N PHE A 48 -11.94 -6.48 0.54
CA PHE A 48 -11.43 -6.18 -0.79
C PHE A 48 -12.23 -6.90 -1.89
N GLN A 49 -12.72 -8.10 -1.60
CA GLN A 49 -13.56 -8.85 -2.55
C GLN A 49 -14.86 -8.10 -2.85
N SER A 50 -15.49 -7.49 -1.85
CA SER A 50 -16.70 -6.67 -2.04
C SER A 50 -16.46 -5.53 -3.03
N VAL A 51 -15.31 -4.86 -2.94
CA VAL A 51 -14.92 -3.76 -3.83
C VAL A 51 -14.60 -4.24 -5.25
N ILE A 52 -13.93 -5.39 -5.40
CA ILE A 52 -13.57 -5.94 -6.71
C ILE A 52 -14.78 -6.48 -7.47
N PHE A 53 -15.73 -7.10 -6.77
CA PHE A 53 -16.90 -7.71 -7.42
C PHE A 53 -18.10 -6.77 -7.50
N TYR A 54 -18.01 -5.56 -6.93
CA TYR A 54 -19.07 -4.56 -7.05
C TYR A 54 -19.30 -4.16 -8.52
N PRO A 55 -20.52 -4.30 -9.07
CA PRO A 55 -20.82 -4.03 -10.49
C PRO A 55 -20.57 -2.57 -10.89
N GLY A 56 -20.76 -1.63 -9.97
CA GLY A 56 -20.52 -0.19 -10.19
C GLY A 56 -19.10 0.26 -9.85
N SER A 57 -18.16 -0.66 -9.64
CA SER A 57 -16.83 -0.26 -9.15
C SER A 57 -16.09 0.56 -10.20
N ALA A 58 -15.51 1.69 -9.78
CA ALA A 58 -14.69 2.51 -10.66
C ALA A 58 -13.44 1.73 -11.11
N PRO A 59 -13.21 1.56 -12.43
CA PRO A 59 -12.03 0.86 -12.96
C PRO A 59 -10.70 1.40 -12.41
N ASP A 60 -10.64 2.68 -12.08
CA ASP A 60 -9.46 3.33 -11.53
C ASP A 60 -9.12 2.86 -10.12
N ILE A 61 -10.12 2.59 -9.27
CA ILE A 61 -9.91 2.04 -7.93
C ILE A 61 -9.29 0.64 -8.03
N ARG A 62 -9.81 -0.20 -8.93
CA ARG A 62 -9.24 -1.54 -9.17
C ARG A 62 -7.78 -1.43 -9.61
N ARG A 63 -7.45 -0.53 -10.54
CA ARG A 63 -6.07 -0.30 -10.99
C ARG A 63 -5.15 0.13 -9.85
N MET A 64 -5.61 1.07 -9.01
CA MET A 64 -4.82 1.55 -7.87
C MET A 64 -4.55 0.45 -6.85
N ILE A 65 -5.52 -0.42 -6.57
CA ILE A 65 -5.28 -1.53 -5.63
C ILE A 65 -4.40 -2.61 -6.29
N SER A 66 -4.64 -2.93 -7.57
CA SER A 66 -3.80 -3.87 -8.32
C SER A 66 -2.35 -3.40 -8.41
N SER A 67 -2.05 -2.10 -8.50
CA SER A 67 -0.68 -1.61 -8.52
C SER A 67 0.04 -1.89 -7.19
N ILE A 68 -0.66 -1.82 -6.06
CA ILE A 68 -0.08 -2.14 -4.75
C ILE A 68 0.31 -3.62 -4.70
N LEU A 69 -0.57 -4.51 -5.18
CA LEU A 69 -0.29 -5.95 -5.29
C LEU A 69 0.83 -6.26 -6.30
N ALA A 70 1.00 -5.44 -7.33
CA ALA A 70 2.11 -5.51 -8.28
C ALA A 70 3.46 -4.98 -7.72
N GLY A 71 3.50 -4.57 -6.45
CA GLY A 71 4.72 -4.15 -5.78
C GLY A 71 4.95 -2.64 -5.70
N TYR A 72 3.98 -1.82 -6.12
CA TYR A 72 4.02 -0.35 -5.99
C TYR A 72 3.50 0.15 -4.64
N ALA A 73 3.69 -0.62 -3.56
CA ALA A 73 3.22 -0.32 -2.20
C ALA A 73 3.92 0.88 -1.52
N TRP A 74 4.83 1.54 -2.23
CA TRP A 74 5.56 2.74 -1.76
C TRP A 74 5.23 3.99 -2.61
N ASP A 75 4.30 3.89 -3.56
CA ASP A 75 3.89 5.03 -4.37
C ASP A 75 2.86 5.88 -3.61
N GLU A 76 3.33 6.87 -2.86
CA GLU A 76 2.46 7.76 -2.07
C GLU A 76 1.52 8.63 -2.92
N ARG A 77 1.71 8.70 -4.25
CA ARG A 77 0.74 9.32 -5.18
C ARG A 77 -0.53 8.50 -5.31
N ASN A 78 -0.46 7.21 -4.99
CA ASN A 78 -1.62 6.35 -4.91
C ASN A 78 -2.30 6.57 -3.54
N PRO A 79 -3.54 7.10 -3.50
CA PRO A 79 -4.23 7.35 -2.24
C PRO A 79 -4.42 6.09 -1.39
N PHE A 80 -4.42 4.92 -2.02
CA PHE A 80 -4.55 3.62 -1.36
C PHE A 80 -3.24 3.16 -0.67
N VAL A 81 -2.12 3.84 -0.89
CA VAL A 81 -0.87 3.62 -0.14
C VAL A 81 -0.81 4.47 1.13
N SER A 82 -1.33 5.70 1.09
CA SER A 82 -1.24 6.61 2.24
C SER A 82 -2.19 6.24 3.39
N GLU A 83 -3.37 5.67 3.08
CA GLU A 83 -4.37 5.30 4.08
C GLU A 83 -5.08 3.96 3.74
N PRO A 84 -4.34 2.84 3.66
CA PRO A 84 -4.83 1.60 3.05
C PRO A 84 -6.07 1.03 3.76
N LYS A 85 -6.01 0.88 5.09
CA LYS A 85 -7.11 0.31 5.89
C LYS A 85 -8.36 1.18 5.88
N ARG A 86 -8.20 2.51 6.05
CA ARG A 86 -9.32 3.45 6.09
C ARG A 86 -10.05 3.48 4.76
N ARG A 87 -9.31 3.63 3.66
CA ARG A 87 -9.90 3.76 2.32
C ARG A 87 -10.56 2.47 1.85
N LEU A 88 -9.95 1.32 2.13
CA LEU A 88 -10.56 0.04 1.79
C LEU A 88 -11.89 -0.17 2.52
N ARG A 89 -11.94 0.16 3.83
CA ARG A 89 -13.18 0.09 4.62
C ARG A 89 -14.27 1.01 4.05
N THR A 90 -13.95 2.28 3.82
CA THR A 90 -14.92 3.25 3.27
C THR A 90 -15.48 2.79 1.93
N LEU A 91 -14.64 2.21 1.05
CA LEU A 91 -15.14 1.66 -0.21
C LEU A 91 -16.05 0.44 -0.01
N SER A 92 -15.69 -0.46 0.90
CA SER A 92 -16.52 -1.62 1.20
C SER A 92 -17.89 -1.21 1.75
N GLU A 93 -17.95 -0.18 2.60
CA GLU A 93 -19.21 0.40 3.12
C GLU A 93 -20.08 0.97 1.98
N ILE A 94 -19.49 1.78 1.09
CA ILE A 94 -20.21 2.35 -0.07
C ILE A 94 -20.76 1.24 -0.99
N CYS A 95 -19.97 0.18 -1.24
CA CYS A 95 -20.40 -0.93 -2.07
C CYS A 95 -21.54 -1.74 -1.43
N ALA A 96 -21.58 -1.83 -0.10
CA ALA A 96 -22.64 -2.50 0.65
C ALA A 96 -23.95 -1.68 0.64
N ASP A 97 -23.89 -0.37 0.87
CA ASP A 97 -25.07 0.52 0.90
C ASP A 97 -25.72 0.70 -0.48
N SER A 98 -24.93 0.65 -1.56
CA SER A 98 -25.44 0.82 -2.92
C SER A 98 -26.11 -0.45 -3.47
N GLY A 99 -26.13 -1.53 -2.69
CA GLY A 99 -26.78 -2.80 -3.02
C GLY A 99 -28.08 -3.07 -2.24
N SER A 100 -28.51 -2.16 -1.35
CA SER A 100 -29.76 -2.25 -0.56
C SER A 100 -30.91 -1.48 -1.18
#